data_AF-X1GB67-F1
#
_entry.id   AF-X1GB67-F1
#
_cell.length_a   1.000
_cell.length_b   1.000
_cell.length_c   1.000
_cell.angle_alpha   90.00
_cell.angle_beta   90.00
_cell.angle_gamma   90.00
#
_symmetry.space_group_name_H-M   'P 1'
#
loop_
_entity.id
_entity.type
_entity.pdbx_description
1 polymer ?
#
loop_
_entity_poly.entity_id
_entity_poly.type
_entity_poly.pdbx_seq_one_letter_code
_entity_poly.pdbx_strand_id
1 'polypeptide(L)'
;EEAILEILTAALDRGWTNLKLYFMVGLPGETMDDVHSIIGLVTKIRHLGQKFRLQISTSTFIPKPHTPCQWLAQETEEQLLPKYDILKQGLRRERVRFSWSDPKISQIEAALSRGDRRLGKVIYHAWQLGCKFDAWSEHFNYQRWLDSFKQYELDPSFYANRERDLDEILPWDHIDVGVTPEFLKREYHNLWQEKETPDCHHGKCNGCGLQRWQPICQDKYKMREAFPP
;
A
#
# COMPACT_ATOMS: atom_id res chain seq x y z
N GLU A 1 11.71 -15.91 -1.05
CA GLU A 1 11.68 -16.20 -2.50
C GLU A 1 11.37 -17.67 -2.79
N GLU A 2 12.12 -18.61 -2.23
CA GLU A 2 11.97 -20.06 -2.45
C GLU A 2 10.54 -20.57 -2.20
N ALA A 3 9.92 -20.17 -1.09
CA ALA A 3 8.53 -20.52 -0.78
C ALA A 3 7.54 -20.12 -1.89
N ILE A 4 7.77 -18.99 -2.58
CA ILE A 4 6.91 -18.56 -3.70
C ILE A 4 7.06 -19.54 -4.86
N LEU A 5 8.30 -19.90 -5.23
CA LEU A 5 8.57 -20.82 -6.32
C LEU A 5 8.01 -22.22 -6.04
N GLU A 6 8.12 -22.71 -4.80
CA GLU A 6 7.55 -23.99 -4.37
C GLU A 6 6.02 -24.00 -4.48
N ILE A 7 5.35 -22.98 -3.96
CA ILE A 7 3.89 -22.85 -4.03
C ILE A 7 3.41 -22.80 -5.48
N LEU A 8 4.10 -22.01 -6.33
CA LEU A 8 3.74 -21.89 -7.73
C LEU A 8 3.96 -23.21 -8.49
N THR A 9 5.08 -23.90 -8.25
CA THR A 9 5.34 -25.22 -8.83
C THR A 9 4.25 -26.21 -8.45
N ALA A 10 3.91 -26.28 -7.17
CA ALA A 10 2.85 -27.15 -6.66
C ALA A 10 1.45 -26.82 -7.24
N ALA A 11 1.20 -25.55 -7.59
CA ALA A 11 -0.02 -25.13 -8.26
C ALA A 11 -0.01 -25.55 -9.75
N LEU A 12 1.10 -25.35 -10.46
CA LEU A 12 1.25 -25.77 -11.86
C LEU A 12 1.08 -27.29 -12.00
N ASP A 13 1.67 -28.07 -11.10
CA ASP A 13 1.53 -29.54 -11.08
C ASP A 13 0.09 -30.01 -10.84
N ARG A 14 -0.74 -29.16 -10.22
CA ARG A 14 -2.18 -29.39 -10.03
C ARG A 14 -3.04 -28.88 -11.20
N GLY A 15 -2.42 -28.46 -12.29
CA GLY A 15 -3.10 -28.05 -13.53
C GLY A 15 -3.55 -26.59 -13.58
N TRP A 16 -3.10 -25.74 -12.64
CA TRP A 16 -3.39 -24.31 -12.70
C TRP A 16 -2.55 -23.67 -13.81
N THR A 17 -3.21 -23.07 -14.81
CA THR A 17 -2.52 -22.51 -16.00
C THR A 17 -2.54 -20.98 -16.09
N ASN A 18 -3.25 -20.31 -15.17
CA ASN A 18 -3.34 -18.85 -15.10
C ASN A 18 -2.87 -18.36 -13.73
N LEU A 19 -1.73 -17.68 -13.72
CA LEU A 19 -1.13 -17.11 -12.51
C LEU A 19 -1.15 -15.58 -12.59
N LYS A 20 -1.58 -14.93 -11.51
CA LYS A 20 -1.52 -13.47 -11.35
C LYS A 20 -0.79 -13.11 -10.07
N LEU A 21 0.27 -12.32 -10.20
CA LEU A 21 1.07 -11.84 -9.07
C LEU A 21 0.85 -10.34 -8.88
N TYR A 22 0.74 -9.94 -7.62
CA TYR A 22 0.56 -8.55 -7.22
C TYR A 22 1.80 -8.08 -6.49
N PHE A 23 2.32 -6.93 -6.92
CA PHE A 23 3.43 -6.24 -6.28
C PHE A 23 3.01 -4.82 -5.91
N MET A 24 3.76 -4.21 -5.01
CA MET A 24 3.66 -2.80 -4.67
C MET A 24 4.96 -2.10 -5.06
N VAL A 25 4.87 -0.84 -5.46
CA VAL A 25 6.01 0.01 -5.83
C VAL A 25 5.89 1.33 -5.06
N GLY A 26 7.01 1.92 -4.66
CA GLY A 26 7.08 3.12 -3.84
C GLY A 26 6.98 2.82 -2.35
N LEU A 27 7.39 1.61 -1.93
CA LEU A 27 7.44 1.24 -0.52
C LEU A 27 8.51 2.06 0.23
N PRO A 28 8.33 2.30 1.54
CA PRO A 28 9.33 2.96 2.36
C PRO A 28 10.64 2.18 2.34
N GLY A 29 11.75 2.86 2.02
CA GLY A 29 13.08 2.23 1.91
C GLY A 29 13.32 1.46 0.61
N GLU A 30 12.35 1.41 -0.32
CA GLU A 30 12.50 0.70 -1.60
C GLU A 30 13.60 1.30 -2.47
N THR A 31 14.53 0.45 -2.89
CA THR A 31 15.63 0.79 -3.79
C THR A 31 15.34 0.37 -5.22
N MET A 32 16.16 0.84 -6.17
CA MET A 32 16.08 0.39 -7.55
C MET A 32 16.43 -1.11 -7.71
N ASP A 33 17.27 -1.65 -6.82
CA ASP A 33 17.63 -3.07 -6.80
C ASP A 33 16.44 -3.94 -6.41
N ASP A 34 15.57 -3.46 -5.51
CA ASP A 34 14.31 -4.14 -5.17
C ASP A 34 13.38 -4.22 -6.39
N VAL A 35 13.27 -3.12 -7.15
CA VAL A 35 12.49 -3.07 -8.40
C VAL A 35 13.06 -4.04 -9.44
N HIS A 36 14.39 -4.13 -9.56
CA HIS A 36 15.03 -5.13 -10.41
C HIS A 36 14.80 -6.56 -9.93
N SER A 37 14.75 -6.78 -8.61
CA SER A 37 14.52 -8.09 -8.00
C SER A 37 13.13 -8.64 -8.32
N ILE A 38 12.11 -7.77 -8.49
CA ILE A 38 10.80 -8.17 -9.02
C ILE A 38 10.94 -8.83 -10.40
N ILE A 39 11.71 -8.22 -11.31
CA ILE A 39 11.95 -8.78 -12.65
C ILE A 39 12.68 -10.12 -12.53
N GLY A 40 13.72 -10.20 -11.70
CA GLY A 40 14.47 -11.43 -11.47
C GLY A 40 13.60 -12.58 -10.96
N LEU A 41 12.68 -12.31 -10.03
CA LEU A 41 11.70 -13.29 -9.55
C LEU A 41 10.77 -13.72 -10.68
N VAL A 42 10.23 -12.79 -11.47
CA VAL A 42 9.37 -13.14 -12.62
C VAL A 42 10.11 -14.00 -13.64
N THR A 43 11.37 -13.68 -13.95
CA THR A 43 12.23 -14.51 -14.81
C THR A 43 12.34 -15.93 -14.24
N LYS A 44 12.66 -16.10 -12.95
CA LYS A 44 12.73 -17.43 -12.32
C LYS A 44 11.40 -18.19 -12.42
N ILE A 45 10.28 -17.52 -12.17
CA ILE A 45 8.94 -18.11 -12.28
C ILE A 45 8.67 -18.58 -13.71
N ARG A 46 9.03 -17.80 -14.73
CA ARG A 46 8.89 -18.19 -16.14
C ARG A 46 9.68 -19.44 -16.51
N HIS A 47 10.74 -19.76 -15.77
CA HIS A 47 11.59 -20.93 -15.97
C HIS A 47 11.12 -22.17 -15.18
N LEU A 48 10.07 -22.10 -14.35
CA LEU A 48 9.54 -23.26 -13.61
C LEU A 48 8.98 -24.39 -14.51
N GLY A 49 8.94 -24.18 -15.82
CA GLY A 49 8.43 -25.16 -16.77
C GLY A 49 6.90 -25.13 -16.87
N GLN A 50 6.37 -25.79 -17.91
CA GLN A 50 4.97 -25.72 -18.38
C GLN A 50 4.58 -24.40 -19.08
N LYS A 51 3.73 -24.51 -20.11
CA LYS A 51 3.12 -23.35 -20.75
C LYS A 51 1.97 -22.85 -19.89
N PHE A 52 2.24 -21.87 -19.03
CA PHE A 52 1.21 -21.14 -18.29
C PHE A 52 1.21 -19.66 -18.65
N ARG A 53 0.07 -19.01 -18.37
CA ARG A 53 -0.14 -17.58 -18.53
C ARG A 53 0.23 -16.88 -17.22
N LEU A 54 1.16 -15.94 -17.31
CA LEU A 54 1.58 -15.11 -16.17
C LEU A 54 1.17 -13.66 -16.40
N GLN A 55 0.48 -13.09 -15.42
CA GLN A 55 0.14 -11.67 -15.36
C GLN A 55 0.73 -11.05 -14.09
N ILE A 56 1.40 -9.92 -14.26
CA ILE A 56 1.96 -9.12 -13.19
C ILE A 56 1.12 -7.85 -13.06
N SER A 57 0.75 -7.50 -11.84
CA SER A 57 0.03 -6.28 -11.51
C SER A 57 0.77 -5.53 -10.43
N THR A 58 1.07 -4.25 -10.65
CA THR A 58 1.66 -3.38 -9.62
C THR A 58 0.69 -2.32 -9.16
N SER A 59 0.70 -2.08 -7.85
CA SER A 59 0.04 -0.95 -7.20
C SER A 59 1.08 0.05 -6.70
N THR A 60 0.74 1.33 -6.65
CA THR A 60 1.56 2.32 -5.93
C THR A 60 1.27 2.19 -4.44
N PHE A 61 2.29 2.29 -3.59
CA PHE A 61 2.10 2.42 -2.16
C PHE A 61 1.28 3.68 -1.84
N ILE A 62 0.25 3.52 -1.01
CA ILE A 62 -0.61 4.61 -0.57
C ILE A 62 -0.70 4.51 0.95
N PRO A 63 -0.16 5.50 1.70
CA PRO A 63 -0.29 5.53 3.14
C PRO A 63 -1.77 5.62 3.53
N LYS A 64 -2.20 4.73 4.42
CA LYS A 64 -3.61 4.64 4.87
C LYS A 64 -3.74 5.02 6.35
N PRO A 65 -4.82 5.72 6.73
CA PRO A 65 -5.20 5.95 8.13
C PRO A 65 -5.18 4.69 8.97
N HIS A 66 -4.82 4.83 10.25
CA HIS A 66 -4.78 3.76 11.25
C HIS A 66 -3.85 2.58 10.89
N THR A 67 -2.85 2.84 10.06
CA THR A 67 -1.76 1.89 9.77
C THR A 67 -0.44 2.44 10.32
N PRO A 68 0.57 1.60 10.57
CA PRO A 68 1.91 2.08 10.95
C PRO A 68 2.49 3.04 9.91
N CYS A 69 2.04 2.93 8.66
CA CYS A 69 2.48 3.76 7.55
C CYS A 69 1.79 5.13 7.46
N GLN A 70 0.82 5.46 8.31
CA GLN A 70 -0.03 6.65 8.13
C GLN A 70 0.73 8.00 8.13
N TRP A 71 1.92 8.02 8.72
CA TRP A 71 2.82 9.19 8.76
C TRP A 71 3.72 9.32 7.54
N LEU A 72 3.87 8.25 6.76
CA LEU A 72 4.79 8.22 5.62
C LEU A 72 4.26 9.04 4.44
N ALA A 73 5.17 9.57 3.65
CA ALA A 73 4.87 10.16 2.36
C ALA A 73 4.63 9.07 1.30
N GLN A 74 3.73 9.33 0.36
CA GLN A 74 3.77 8.65 -0.93
C GLN A 74 4.87 9.28 -1.79
N GLU A 75 5.63 8.46 -2.52
CA GLU A 75 6.56 8.95 -3.54
C GLU A 75 5.85 9.79 -4.62
N THR A 76 6.56 10.77 -5.18
CA THR A 76 6.05 11.62 -6.25
C THR A 76 6.02 10.89 -7.59
N GLU A 77 5.27 11.42 -8.58
CA GLU A 77 5.27 10.89 -9.94
C GLU A 77 6.70 10.82 -10.52
N GLU A 78 7.54 11.83 -10.25
CA GLU A 78 8.93 11.89 -10.71
C GLU A 78 9.78 10.72 -10.17
N GLN A 79 9.54 10.31 -8.92
CA GLN A 79 10.24 9.19 -8.29
C GLN A 79 9.69 7.82 -8.75
N LEU A 80 8.39 7.74 -9.02
CA LEU A 80 7.70 6.49 -9.39
C LEU A 80 7.89 6.13 -10.87
N LEU A 81 7.91 7.11 -11.78
CA LEU A 81 8.00 6.85 -13.23
C LEU A 81 9.25 6.02 -13.62
N PRO A 82 10.46 6.32 -13.14
CA PRO A 82 11.64 5.50 -13.41
C PRO A 82 11.48 4.03 -12.98
N LYS A 83 10.87 3.79 -11.82
CA LYS A 83 10.61 2.43 -11.30
C LYS A 83 9.64 1.68 -12.22
N TYR A 84 8.55 2.33 -12.63
CA TYR A 84 7.61 1.72 -13.58
C TYR A 84 8.23 1.45 -14.95
N ASP A 85 9.11 2.33 -15.44
CA ASP A 85 9.75 2.14 -16.73
C ASP A 85 10.73 0.95 -16.73
N ILE A 86 11.46 0.73 -15.63
CA ILE A 86 12.26 -0.48 -15.44
C ILE A 86 11.38 -1.73 -15.50
N LEU A 87 10.27 -1.74 -14.76
CA LEU A 87 9.34 -2.87 -14.75
C LEU A 87 8.73 -3.11 -16.13
N LYS A 88 8.26 -2.07 -16.82
CA LYS A 88 7.71 -2.18 -18.19
C LYS A 88 8.73 -2.81 -19.14
N GLN A 89 9.98 -2.35 -19.11
CA GLN A 89 11.03 -2.84 -20.00
C GLN A 89 11.43 -4.28 -19.66
N GLY A 90 11.66 -4.59 -18.38
CA GLY A 90 12.05 -5.91 -17.92
C GLY A 90 10.96 -6.96 -18.15
N LEU A 91 9.73 -6.68 -17.73
CA LEU A 91 8.60 -7.60 -17.85
C LEU A 91 8.17 -7.81 -19.32
N ARG A 92 8.37 -6.81 -20.19
CA ARG A 92 8.16 -6.99 -21.63
C ARG A 92 9.14 -8.00 -22.22
N ARG A 93 10.41 -8.03 -21.77
CA ARG A 93 11.41 -9.03 -22.21
C ARG A 93 11.00 -10.45 -21.82
N GLU A 94 10.39 -10.59 -20.64
CA GLU A 94 9.84 -11.86 -20.13
C GLU A 94 8.51 -12.29 -20.81
N ARG A 95 7.98 -11.46 -21.72
CA ARG A 95 6.71 -11.69 -22.45
C ARG A 95 5.52 -11.91 -21.51
N VAL A 96 5.52 -11.27 -20.34
CA VAL A 96 4.40 -11.32 -19.39
C VAL A 96 3.45 -10.15 -19.58
N ARG A 97 2.18 -10.36 -19.26
CA ARG A 97 1.22 -9.25 -19.22
C ARG A 97 1.49 -8.41 -17.99
N PHE A 98 1.64 -7.11 -18.17
CA PHE A 98 1.89 -6.17 -17.08
C PHE A 98 0.80 -5.11 -17.01
N SER A 99 0.26 -4.93 -15.81
CA SER A 99 -0.67 -3.85 -15.46
C SER A 99 -0.06 -3.05 -14.33
N TRP A 100 -0.12 -1.72 -14.39
CA TRP A 100 0.39 -0.84 -13.34
C TRP A 100 -0.61 0.26 -13.04
N SER A 101 -0.48 0.87 -11.87
CA SER A 101 -1.29 2.03 -11.48
C SER A 101 -0.69 3.31 -12.05
N ASP A 102 -1.54 4.20 -12.57
CA ASP A 102 -1.11 5.54 -12.99
C ASP A 102 -0.72 6.35 -11.76
N PRO A 103 0.53 6.87 -11.66
CA PRO A 103 0.97 7.70 -10.53
C PRO A 103 0.03 8.87 -10.21
N LYS A 104 -0.63 9.45 -11.22
CA LYS A 104 -1.57 10.57 -11.04
C LYS A 104 -2.84 10.13 -10.34
N ILE A 105 -3.36 8.95 -10.69
CA ILE A 105 -4.51 8.36 -9.98
C ILE A 105 -4.10 8.07 -8.53
N SER A 106 -2.93 7.46 -8.34
CA SER A 106 -2.40 7.12 -7.02
C SER A 106 -2.19 8.35 -6.12
N GLN A 107 -1.80 9.50 -6.70
CA GLN A 107 -1.66 10.75 -5.94
C GLN A 107 -3.01 11.28 -5.45
N ILE A 108 -4.03 11.30 -6.31
CA ILE A 108 -5.38 11.70 -5.91
C ILE A 108 -5.92 10.74 -4.85
N GLU A 109 -5.72 9.42 -5.02
CA GLU A 109 -6.13 8.44 -4.03
C GLU A 109 -5.44 8.65 -2.68
N ALA A 110 -4.12 8.91 -2.67
CA ALA A 110 -3.38 9.20 -1.45
C ALA A 110 -3.85 10.49 -0.78
N ALA A 111 -4.09 11.54 -1.57
CA ALA A 111 -4.59 12.81 -1.07
C ALA A 111 -5.96 12.62 -0.39
N LEU A 112 -6.88 11.89 -1.04
CA LEU A 112 -8.21 11.59 -0.49
C LEU A 112 -8.14 10.67 0.75
N SER A 113 -7.25 9.67 0.72
CA SER A 113 -7.05 8.75 1.85
C SER A 113 -6.52 9.45 3.10
N ARG A 114 -5.67 10.47 2.91
CA ARG A 114 -5.01 11.22 3.98
C ARG A 114 -5.62 12.62 4.19
N GLY A 115 -6.80 12.85 3.62
CA GLY A 115 -7.48 14.13 3.60
C GLY A 115 -8.11 14.52 4.93
N ASP A 116 -8.36 15.81 5.10
CA ASP A 116 -9.22 16.34 6.15
C ASP A 116 -10.55 16.85 5.59
N ARG A 117 -11.39 17.42 6.47
CA ARG A 117 -12.72 17.95 6.11
C ARG A 117 -12.70 18.94 4.93
N ARG A 118 -11.58 19.61 4.66
CA ARG A 118 -11.42 20.55 3.53
C ARG A 118 -11.45 19.83 2.19
N LEU A 119 -11.22 18.52 2.12
CA LEU A 119 -11.36 17.77 0.86
C LEU A 119 -12.82 17.52 0.48
N GLY A 120 -13.78 17.67 1.40
CA GLY A 120 -15.21 17.54 1.07
C GLY A 120 -15.65 18.50 -0.04
N LYS A 121 -15.19 19.76 0.02
CA LYS A 121 -15.45 20.77 -1.03
C LYS A 121 -14.75 20.42 -2.35
N VAL A 122 -13.53 19.89 -2.29
CA VAL A 122 -12.77 19.44 -3.48
C VAL A 122 -13.49 18.30 -4.19
N ILE A 123 -13.92 17.27 -3.46
CA ILE A 123 -14.65 16.11 -4.02
C ILE A 123 -15.95 16.59 -4.67
N TYR A 124 -16.71 17.44 -3.97
CA TYR A 124 -17.97 17.96 -4.48
C TYR A 124 -17.78 18.74 -5.79
N HIS A 125 -16.77 19.62 -5.85
CA HIS A 125 -16.47 20.38 -7.06
C HIS A 125 -15.94 19.50 -8.20
N ALA A 126 -15.08 18.51 -7.91
CA ALA A 126 -14.62 17.55 -8.91
C ALA A 126 -15.79 16.81 -9.55
N TRP A 127 -16.78 16.41 -8.74
CA TRP A 127 -18.03 15.84 -9.25
C TRP A 127 -18.82 16.83 -10.12
N GLN A 128 -18.90 18.12 -9.74
CA GLN A 128 -19.54 19.17 -10.55
C GLN A 128 -18.83 19.36 -11.91
N LEU A 129 -17.50 19.20 -11.96
CA LEU A 129 -16.72 19.19 -13.20
C LEU A 129 -16.87 17.90 -14.02
N GLY A 130 -17.60 16.91 -13.49
CA GLY A 130 -17.91 15.66 -14.17
C GLY A 130 -16.95 14.51 -13.87
N CYS A 131 -16.14 14.57 -12.81
CA CYS A 131 -15.41 13.41 -12.30
C CYS A 131 -16.41 12.38 -11.77
N LYS A 132 -16.49 11.24 -12.47
CA LYS A 132 -17.38 10.11 -12.16
C LYS A 132 -16.70 8.86 -12.72
N PHE A 133 -16.77 7.77 -11.98
CA PHE A 133 -16.16 6.50 -12.39
C PHE A 133 -14.63 6.59 -12.55
N ASP A 134 -13.96 7.41 -11.72
CA ASP A 134 -12.51 7.62 -11.77
C ASP A 134 -11.66 6.37 -11.45
N ALA A 135 -12.28 5.32 -10.93
CA ALA A 135 -11.63 4.01 -10.76
C ALA A 135 -11.29 3.32 -12.10
N TRP A 136 -11.94 3.73 -13.20
CA TRP A 136 -11.64 3.27 -14.55
C TRP A 136 -10.80 4.32 -15.26
N SER A 137 -9.62 3.93 -15.74
CA SER A 137 -8.62 4.88 -16.26
C SER A 137 -9.11 5.64 -17.49
N GLU A 138 -10.03 5.10 -18.28
CA GLU A 138 -10.67 5.77 -19.41
C GLU A 138 -11.60 6.93 -19.01
N HIS A 139 -12.03 6.99 -17.74
CA HIS A 139 -12.90 8.05 -17.21
C HIS A 139 -12.14 9.04 -16.32
N PHE A 140 -10.99 8.65 -15.80
CA PHE A 140 -10.18 9.50 -14.93
C PHE A 140 -9.69 10.76 -15.66
N ASN A 141 -9.95 11.91 -15.07
CA ASN A 141 -9.46 13.20 -15.55
C ASN A 141 -8.69 13.93 -14.45
N TYR A 142 -7.37 13.82 -14.50
CA TYR A 142 -6.49 14.43 -13.52
C TYR A 142 -6.61 15.95 -13.47
N GLN A 143 -6.79 16.62 -14.62
CA GLN A 143 -6.88 18.09 -14.67
C GLN A 143 -8.10 18.60 -13.89
N ARG A 144 -9.25 17.93 -13.98
CA ARG A 144 -10.44 18.31 -13.21
C ARG A 144 -10.24 18.19 -11.69
N TRP A 145 -9.46 17.21 -11.25
CA TRP A 145 -9.04 17.12 -9.86
C TRP A 145 -8.15 18.30 -9.48
N LEU A 146 -7.10 18.58 -10.26
CA LEU A 146 -6.21 19.73 -10.01
C LEU A 146 -6.97 21.07 -9.97
N ASP A 147 -7.90 21.28 -10.90
CA ASP A 147 -8.75 22.48 -10.94
C ASP A 147 -9.60 22.59 -9.66
N SER A 148 -10.10 21.46 -9.14
CA SER A 148 -10.89 21.41 -7.91
C SER A 148 -10.06 21.67 -6.66
N PHE A 149 -8.83 21.15 -6.60
CA PHE A 149 -7.88 21.47 -5.54
C PHE A 149 -7.53 22.97 -5.57
N LYS A 150 -7.21 23.51 -6.75
CA LYS A 150 -6.85 24.92 -6.97
C LYS A 150 -8.00 25.88 -6.62
N GLN A 151 -9.24 25.56 -6.99
CA GLN A 151 -10.43 26.35 -6.66
C GLN A 151 -10.57 26.63 -5.15
N TYR A 152 -10.01 25.74 -4.34
CA TYR A 152 -10.11 25.81 -2.89
C TYR A 152 -8.79 26.06 -2.18
N GLU A 153 -7.77 26.48 -2.95
CA GLU A 153 -6.41 26.80 -2.48
C GLU A 153 -5.76 25.64 -1.73
N LEU A 154 -5.97 24.43 -2.24
CA LEU A 154 -5.38 23.21 -1.70
C LEU A 154 -4.44 22.60 -2.74
N ASP A 155 -3.45 21.85 -2.25
CA ASP A 155 -2.50 21.10 -3.08
C ASP A 155 -2.65 19.60 -2.76
N PRO A 156 -2.88 18.72 -3.76
CA PRO A 156 -2.90 17.28 -3.52
C PRO A 156 -1.59 16.78 -2.89
N SER A 157 -0.45 17.39 -3.22
CA SER A 157 0.88 17.00 -2.73
C SER A 157 1.05 17.24 -1.23
N PHE A 158 0.38 18.26 -0.67
CA PHE A 158 0.33 18.50 0.78
C PHE A 158 -0.24 17.30 1.54
N TYR A 159 -1.21 16.58 0.94
CA TYR A 159 -1.85 15.42 1.55
C TYR A 159 -1.16 14.11 1.17
N ALA A 160 -0.74 13.96 -0.09
CA ALA A 160 -0.19 12.71 -0.62
C ALA A 160 1.30 12.54 -0.33
N ASN A 161 2.12 13.56 -0.60
CA ASN A 161 3.58 13.44 -0.71
C ASN A 161 4.34 14.03 0.49
N ARG A 162 3.64 14.60 1.47
CA ARG A 162 4.25 15.10 2.71
C ARG A 162 4.36 13.98 3.74
N GLU A 163 5.55 13.90 4.36
CA GLU A 163 5.76 13.13 5.58
C GLU A 163 5.19 13.90 6.78
N ARG A 164 4.49 13.20 7.67
CA ARG A 164 3.87 13.79 8.85
C ARG A 164 4.69 13.44 10.08
N ASP A 165 4.77 14.38 11.00
CA ASP A 165 5.40 14.12 12.30
C ASP A 165 4.58 13.08 13.08
N LEU A 166 5.24 12.23 13.87
CA LEU A 166 4.57 11.22 14.70
C LEU A 166 3.64 11.87 15.75
N ASP A 167 3.91 13.10 16.15
CA ASP A 167 3.11 13.88 17.09
C ASP A 167 2.14 14.86 16.39
N GLU A 168 2.06 14.83 15.06
CA GLU A 168 1.07 15.60 14.29
C GLU A 168 -0.35 15.11 14.62
N ILE A 169 -1.28 16.05 14.86
CA ILE A 169 -2.71 15.73 14.99
C ILE A 169 -3.24 15.34 13.60
N LEU A 170 -3.67 14.09 13.46
CA LEU A 170 -4.13 13.56 12.19
C LEU A 170 -5.64 13.79 12.01
N PRO A 171 -6.09 14.02 10.76
CA PRO A 171 -7.51 14.27 10.48
C PRO A 171 -8.47 13.18 10.95
N TRP A 172 -7.99 11.94 11.05
CA TRP A 172 -8.76 10.75 11.43
C TRP A 172 -8.57 10.32 12.89
N ASP A 173 -7.81 11.06 13.71
CA ASP A 173 -7.55 10.68 15.12
C ASP A 173 -8.82 10.57 15.98
N HIS A 174 -9.90 11.24 15.56
CA HIS A 174 -11.19 11.18 16.23
C HIS A 174 -11.97 9.87 15.96
N ILE A 175 -11.45 8.98 15.12
CA ILE A 175 -12.05 7.69 14.77
C ILE A 175 -11.33 6.58 15.54
N ASP A 176 -12.00 5.94 16.50
CA ASP A 176 -11.45 4.79 17.22
C ASP A 176 -11.69 3.50 16.42
N VAL A 177 -10.63 2.93 15.85
CA VAL A 177 -10.64 1.62 15.18
C VAL A 177 -10.18 0.47 16.11
N GLY A 178 -10.01 0.77 17.39
CA GLY A 178 -9.55 -0.14 18.43
C GLY A 178 -8.05 -0.20 18.62
N VAL A 179 -7.25 -0.01 17.55
CA VAL A 179 -5.79 0.01 17.62
C VAL A 179 -5.30 1.34 18.20
N THR A 180 -4.38 1.33 19.17
CA THR A 180 -3.91 2.56 19.82
C THR A 180 -2.81 3.27 19.01
N PRO A 181 -2.72 4.62 19.11
CA PRO A 181 -1.64 5.37 18.48
C PRO A 181 -0.23 4.92 18.92
N GLU A 182 -0.06 4.54 20.18
CA GLU A 182 1.24 4.09 20.72
C GLU A 182 1.67 2.77 20.08
N PHE A 183 0.72 1.86 19.82
CA PHE A 183 1.00 0.66 19.07
C PHE A 183 1.45 1.00 17.65
N LEU A 184 0.71 1.86 16.93
CA LEU A 184 1.07 2.25 15.57
C LEU A 184 2.44 2.95 15.49
N LYS A 185 2.79 3.81 16.46
CA LYS A 185 4.13 4.43 16.55
C LYS A 185 5.22 3.39 16.76
N ARG A 186 4.98 2.39 17.61
CA ARG A 186 5.93 1.29 17.81
C ARG A 186 6.10 0.47 16.53
N GLU A 187 5.02 0.15 15.84
CA GLU A 187 5.08 -0.58 14.57
C GLU A 187 5.76 0.24 13.45
N TYR A 188 5.60 1.56 13.45
CA TYR A 188 6.36 2.47 12.57
C TYR A 188 7.87 2.33 12.80
N HIS A 189 8.32 2.33 14.06
CA HIS A 189 9.73 2.11 14.36
C HIS A 189 10.21 0.69 14.02
N ASN A 190 9.38 -0.32 14.26
CA ASN A 190 9.68 -1.70 13.88
C ASN A 190 9.87 -1.84 12.36
N LEU A 191 9.05 -1.16 11.56
CA LEU A 191 9.16 -1.15 10.10
C LEU A 191 10.55 -0.69 9.64
N TRP A 192 11.06 0.41 10.21
CA TRP A 192 12.39 0.93 9.89
C TRP A 192 13.55 0.12 10.47
N GLN A 193 13.26 -0.77 11.43
CA GLN A 193 14.23 -1.69 12.02
C GLN A 193 14.14 -3.10 11.43
N GLU A 194 13.32 -3.30 10.40
CA GLU A 194 13.03 -4.61 9.80
C GLU A 194 12.61 -5.66 10.84
N LYS A 195 11.92 -5.20 11.90
CA LYS A 195 11.51 -6.05 13.01
C LYS A 195 10.09 -6.54 12.80
N GLU A 196 9.92 -7.85 12.72
CA GLU A 196 8.61 -8.46 12.63
C GLU A 196 7.86 -8.42 13.97
N THR A 197 6.55 -8.19 13.87
CA THR A 197 5.62 -8.33 15.00
C THR A 197 5.03 -9.75 14.99
N PRO A 198 5.22 -10.55 16.05
CA PRO A 198 4.78 -11.93 16.09
C PRO A 198 3.26 -12.10 15.92
N ASP A 199 2.85 -13.25 15.36
CA ASP A 199 1.44 -13.62 15.27
C ASP A 199 0.82 -13.82 16.66
N CYS A 200 -0.08 -12.91 17.04
CA CYS A 200 -0.79 -12.98 18.31
C CYS A 200 -1.98 -13.95 18.30
N HIS A 201 -2.34 -14.58 17.18
CA HIS A 201 -3.39 -15.61 17.12
C HIS A 201 -2.96 -16.88 17.87
N HIS A 202 -1.70 -17.31 17.66
CA HIS A 202 -1.12 -18.45 18.38
C HIS A 202 -0.10 -18.03 19.45
N GLY A 203 0.39 -16.79 19.41
CA GLY A 203 1.39 -16.27 20.34
C GLY A 203 0.85 -15.37 21.46
N LYS A 204 1.78 -14.64 22.09
CA LYS A 204 1.47 -13.64 23.13
C LYS A 204 0.74 -12.43 22.52
N CYS A 205 -0.06 -11.75 23.35
CA CYS A 205 -0.71 -10.50 22.94
C CYS A 205 0.34 -9.42 22.61
N ASN A 206 0.17 -8.71 21.48
CA ASN A 206 1.04 -7.59 21.09
C ASN A 206 0.64 -6.25 21.74
N GLY A 207 -0.48 -6.22 22.47
CA GLY A 207 -0.98 -5.02 23.14
C GLY A 207 -1.39 -3.92 22.17
N CYS A 208 -2.11 -4.27 21.09
CA CYS A 208 -2.47 -3.31 20.05
C CYS A 208 -3.61 -2.36 20.41
N GLY A 209 -4.37 -2.61 21.48
CA GLY A 209 -5.52 -1.80 21.87
C GLY A 209 -6.87 -2.51 21.71
N LEU A 210 -6.93 -3.57 20.88
CA LEU A 210 -8.15 -4.34 20.65
C LEU A 210 -8.70 -5.02 21.91
N GLN A 211 -7.89 -5.20 22.96
CA GLN A 211 -8.36 -5.65 24.26
C GLN A 211 -9.43 -4.72 24.88
N ARG A 212 -9.55 -3.46 24.44
CA ARG A 212 -10.65 -2.58 24.87
C ARG A 212 -12.02 -3.02 24.34
N TRP A 213 -12.04 -3.80 23.26
CA TRP A 213 -13.25 -4.09 22.47
C TRP A 213 -13.53 -5.60 22.28
N GLN A 214 -12.49 -6.42 22.20
CA GLN A 214 -12.58 -7.83 21.82
C GLN A 214 -12.31 -8.74 23.03
N PRO A 215 -13.27 -9.59 23.46
CA PRO A 215 -13.10 -10.47 24.62
C PRO A 215 -11.87 -11.39 24.52
N ILE A 216 -11.63 -11.97 23.34
CA ILE A 216 -10.46 -12.84 23.12
C ILE A 216 -9.14 -12.07 23.32
N CYS A 217 -9.10 -10.79 22.96
CA CYS A 217 -7.93 -9.95 23.18
C CYS A 217 -7.76 -9.55 24.65
N GLN A 218 -8.84 -9.42 25.42
CA GLN A 218 -8.80 -9.12 26.86
C GLN A 218 -8.06 -10.21 27.63
N ASP A 219 -8.43 -11.47 27.39
CA ASP A 219 -7.83 -12.61 28.08
C ASP A 219 -6.35 -12.75 27.75
N LYS A 220 -6.00 -12.62 26.47
CA LYS A 220 -4.58 -12.64 26.04
C LYS A 220 -3.78 -11.47 26.60
N TYR A 221 -4.38 -10.30 26.73
CA TYR A 221 -3.72 -9.13 27.30
C TYR A 221 -3.42 -9.33 28.80
N LYS A 222 -4.36 -9.88 29.58
CA LYS A 222 -4.12 -10.24 30.99
C LYS A 222 -2.98 -11.24 31.15
N MET A 223 -2.92 -12.26 30.29
CA MET A 223 -1.83 -13.24 30.30
C MET A 223 -0.46 -12.59 30.02
N ARG A 224 -0.42 -11.59 29.13
CA ARG A 224 0.80 -10.81 28.83
C ARG A 224 1.27 -10.02 30.06
N GLU A 225 0.35 -9.38 30.79
CA GLU A 225 0.71 -8.58 31.99
C GLU A 225 1.17 -9.46 33.16
N ALA A 226 0.61 -10.67 33.29
CA ALA A 226 1.02 -11.62 34.31
C ALA A 226 2.44 -12.19 34.07
N PHE A 227 2.90 -12.25 32.82
CA PHE A 227 4.20 -12.79 32.41
C PHE A 227 4.89 -11.87 31.40
N PRO A 228 5.42 -10.71 31.86
CA PRO A 228 6.12 -9.78 30.99
C PRO A 228 7.36 -10.45 30.36
N PRO A 229 7.74 -10.04 29.14
CA PRO A 229 8.93 -10.54 28.46
C PRO A 229 10.23 -10.18 29.20
#